data_AF-A0A3D4PFE4-F1
#
_entry.id   AF-A0A3D4PFE4-F1
#
_cell.length_a   1.000
_cell.length_b   1.000
_cell.length_c   1.000
_cell.angle_alpha   90.00
_cell.angle_beta   90.00
_cell.angle_gamma   90.00
#
_symmetry.space_group_name_H-M   'P 1'
#
loop_
_entity.id
_entity.type
_entity.pdbx_description
1 polymer ?
#
loop_
_entity_poly.entity_id
_entity_poly.type
_entity_poly.pdbx_seq_one_letter_code
_entity_poly.pdbx_strand_id
1 'polypeptide(L)' 'GTGAGKTTMLNQLSRFIPMSERVLTIEETAELQLKQTDVVSMETRLPNVEGKGGISQRELLRNSLRMRPDRIIV' A
#
# COMPACT_ATOMS: atom_id res chain seq x y z
N GLY A 1 -12.27 -8.31 -3.07
CA GLY A 1 -13.53 -8.23 -3.85
C GLY A 1 -13.18 -8.11 -5.31
N THR A 2 -13.14 -9.26 -6.00
CA THR A 2 -12.48 -9.45 -7.29
C THR A 2 -13.26 -8.83 -8.44
N GLY A 3 -12.55 -8.16 -9.37
CA GLY A 3 -13.06 -7.79 -10.69
C GLY A 3 -13.93 -6.53 -10.80
N ALA A 4 -14.40 -5.94 -9.70
CA ALA A 4 -15.30 -4.77 -9.74
C ALA A 4 -14.63 -3.43 -10.13
N GLY A 5 -13.36 -3.45 -10.56
CA GLY A 5 -12.63 -2.23 -10.98
C GLY A 5 -12.24 -1.27 -9.85
N LYS A 6 -12.26 -1.71 -8.59
CA LYS A 6 -11.95 -0.85 -7.42
C LYS A 6 -10.55 -0.28 -7.49
N THR A 7 -9.55 -1.12 -7.78
CA THR A 7 -8.16 -0.69 -7.94
C THR A 7 -8.02 0.30 -9.09
N THR A 8 -8.69 0.05 -10.22
CA THR A 8 -8.72 0.98 -11.36
C THR A 8 -9.29 2.33 -10.97
N MET A 9 -10.42 2.36 -10.26
CA MET A 9 -11.04 3.58 -9.77
C MET A 9 -10.12 4.30 -8.78
N LEU A 10 -9.47 3.57 -7.86
CA LEU A 10 -8.54 4.14 -6.89
C LEU A 10 -7.31 4.73 -7.58
N ASN A 11 -6.76 4.07 -8.61
CA ASN A 11 -5.68 4.60 -9.45
C ASN A 11 -6.05 5.87 -10.23
N GLN A 12 -7.33 6.07 -10.55
CA GLN A 12 -7.78 7.34 -11.13
C GLN A 12 -7.92 8.42 -10.05
N LEU A 13 -8.53 8.09 -8.90
CA LEU A 13 -8.70 9.02 -7.80
C LEU A 13 -7.37 9.43 -7.15
N SER A 14 -6.36 8.56 -7.17
CA SER A 14 -5.04 8.83 -6.62
C SER A 14 -4.31 9.98 -7.33
N ARG A 15 -4.75 10.35 -8.55
CA ARG A 15 -4.25 11.52 -9.28
C ARG A 15 -4.58 12.85 -8.61
N PHE A 16 -5.56 12.87 -7.71
CA PHE A 16 -5.92 14.06 -6.93
C PHE A 16 -5.12 14.18 -5.63
N ILE A 17 -4.25 13.19 -5.31
CA ILE A 17 -3.34 13.30 -4.18
C ILE A 17 -2.24 14.32 -4.54
N PRO A 18 -2.02 15.37 -3.73
CA PRO A 18 -0.96 16.36 -3.95
C PRO A 18 0.42 15.73 -4.17
N MET A 19 1.19 16.26 -5.11
CA MET A 19 2.52 15.74 -5.47
C MET A 19 3.56 15.83 -4.36
N SER A 20 3.33 16.69 -3.36
CA SER A 20 4.18 16.88 -2.19
C SER A 20 3.91 15.89 -1.05
N GLU A 21 2.80 15.13 -1.11
CA GLU A 21 2.47 14.18 -0.06
C GLU A 21 3.35 12.93 -0.16
N ARG A 22 3.83 12.47 1.01
CA ARG A 22 4.43 11.15 1.19
C ARG A 22 3.33 10.10 1.32
N VAL A 23 3.23 9.22 0.34
CA VAL A 23 2.16 8.22 0.26
C VAL A 23 2.72 6.82 0.47
N LEU A 24 2.15 6.09 1.43
CA LEU A 24 2.47 4.69 1.68
C LEU A 24 1.32 3.80 1.20
N THR A 25 1.62 2.75 0.44
CA THR A 25 0.63 1.73 0.05
C THR A 25 0.89 0.42 0.79
N ILE A 26 -0.18 -0.29 1.15
CA ILE A 26 -0.15 -1.60 1.78
C ILE A 26 -1.06 -2.53 1.00
N GLU A 27 -0.50 -3.47 0.26
CA GLU A 27 -1.26 -4.32 -0.66
C GLU A 27 -0.94 -5.80 -0.43
N GLU A 28 -1.86 -6.70 -0.79
CA GLU A 28 -1.54 -8.14 -0.85
C GLU A 28 -0.68 -8.46 -2.08
N THR A 29 -0.90 -7.73 -3.17
CA THR A 29 -0.11 -7.73 -4.40
C THR A 29 -0.12 -6.31 -4.92
N ALA A 30 1.05 -5.74 -5.23
CA ALA A 30 1.14 -4.37 -5.70
C ALA A 30 0.42 -4.17 -7.04
N GLU A 31 -0.66 -3.38 -7.04
CA GLU A 31 -1.42 -2.99 -8.23
C GLU A 31 -1.51 -1.47 -8.41
N LEU A 32 -1.32 -0.70 -7.34
CA LEU A 32 -1.41 0.76 -7.40
C LEU A 32 -0.19 1.39 -8.08
N GLN A 33 -0.47 2.34 -8.96
CA GLN A 33 0.52 3.09 -9.74
C GLN A 33 0.36 4.58 -9.42
N LEU A 34 1.07 5.01 -8.40
CA LEU A 34 1.07 6.39 -7.90
C LEU A 34 2.11 7.24 -8.64
N LYS A 35 1.82 8.53 -8.83
CA LYS A 35 2.69 9.48 -9.55
C LYS A 35 3.52 10.37 -8.63
N GLN A 36 3.21 10.38 -7.34
CA GLN A 36 3.87 11.18 -6.32
C GLN A 36 5.36 10.80 -6.25
N THR A 37 6.21 11.75 -5.88
CA THR A 37 7.66 11.52 -5.85
C THR A 37 8.09 10.71 -4.62
N ASP A 38 7.38 10.86 -3.50
CA ASP A 38 7.65 10.14 -2.25
C ASP A 38 6.60 9.06 -2.02
N VAL A 39 6.76 7.93 -2.71
CA VAL A 39 5.89 6.76 -2.59
C VAL A 39 6.67 5.59 -2.02
N VAL A 40 6.10 4.92 -1.02
CA VAL A 40 6.63 3.67 -0.50
C VAL A 40 5.54 2.60 -0.57
N SER A 41 5.78 1.57 -1.38
CA SER A 41 4.90 0.42 -1.49
C SER A 41 5.35 -0.70 -0.55
N MET A 42 4.39 -1.25 0.19
CA MET A 42 4.61 -2.38 1.09
C MET A 42 3.64 -3.50 0.73
N GLU A 43 4.14 -4.73 0.71
CA GLU A 43 3.34 -5.90 0.39
C GLU A 43 3.28 -6.87 1.56
N THR A 44 2.10 -7.45 1.80
CA THR A 44 2.00 -8.55 2.75
C THR A 44 2.82 -9.72 2.26
N ARG A 45 3.37 -10.49 3.19
CA ARG A 45 4.11 -11.71 2.84
C ARG A 45 3.48 -12.89 3.55
N LEU A 46 3.14 -13.92 2.79
CA LEU A 46 2.71 -15.18 3.39
C LEU A 46 3.87 -15.83 4.15
N PRO A 47 3.60 -16.55 5.24
CA PRO A 47 4.63 -17.35 5.90
C PRO A 47 5.20 -18.40 4.94
N ASN A 48 6.48 -18.73 5.12
CA ASN A 48 7.10 -19.85 4.43
C ASN A 48 6.50 -21.20 4.89
N VAL A 49 6.97 -22.31 4.31
CA VAL A 49 6.49 -23.67 4.64
C VAL A 49 6.65 -24.06 6.11
N GLU A 50 7.55 -23.40 6.85
CA GLU A 50 7.76 -23.60 8.29
C GLU A 50 6.86 -22.68 9.16
N GLY A 51 5.97 -21.91 8.54
CA GLY A 51 5.13 -20.93 9.24
C GLY A 51 5.84 -19.63 9.62
N LYS A 52 7.06 -19.37 9.11
CA LYS A 52 7.89 -18.22 9.51
C LYS A 52 7.93 -17.12 8.45
N GLY A 53 8.24 -15.91 8.88
CA GLY A 53 8.47 -14.77 8.00
C GLY A 53 7.21 -14.17 7.38
N GLY A 54 6.02 -14.60 7.79
CA GLY A 54 4.78 -13.92 7.40
C GLY A 54 4.78 -12.47 7.88
N ILE A 55 4.28 -11.57 7.06
CA ILE A 55 4.10 -10.15 7.38
C ILE A 55 2.64 -9.81 7.05
N SER A 56 1.85 -9.56 8.09
CA SER A 56 0.45 -9.20 7.95
C SER A 56 0.26 -7.73 7.59
N GLN A 57 -0.90 -7.41 7.00
CA GLN A 57 -1.30 -6.04 6.70
C GLN A 57 -1.30 -5.15 7.96
N ARG A 58 -1.66 -5.73 9.12
CA ARG A 58 -1.64 -5.04 10.42
C ARG A 58 -0.23 -4.68 10.87
N GLU A 59 0.75 -5.54 10.62
CA GLU A 59 2.16 -5.25 10.93
C GLU A 59 2.70 -4.14 10.03
N LEU A 60 2.41 -4.20 8.73
CA LEU A 60 2.78 -3.14 7.79
C LEU A 60 2.13 -1.81 8.16
N LEU A 61 0.84 -1.82 8.55
CA LEU A 61 0.16 -0.61 8.99
C LEU A 61 0.83 0.01 10.22
N ARG A 62 1.16 -0.80 11.23
CA ARG A 62 1.89 -0.30 12.41
C ARG A 62 3.27 0.25 12.05
N ASN A 63 3.99 -0.42 11.14
CA ASN A 63 5.28 0.06 10.67
C ASN A 63 5.16 1.39 9.91
N SER A 64 4.17 1.50 9.03
CA SER A 64 3.92 2.67 8.19
C SER A 64 3.74 3.96 8.99
N LEU A 65 3.09 3.89 10.16
CA LEU A 65 2.86 5.05 11.02
C LEU A 65 4.16 5.68 11.55
N ARG A 66 5.25 4.92 11.62
CA ARG A 66 6.57 5.41 12.04
C ARG A 66 7.34 6.11 10.91
N MET A 67 6.88 5.95 9.68
CA MET A 67 7.53 6.47 8.47
C MET A 67 7.03 7.88 8.10
N ARG A 68 6.28 8.53 9.00
CA ARG A 68 5.70 9.87 8.85
C ARG A 68 4.95 10.06 7.52
N PRO A 69 3.98 9.20 7.18
CA PRO A 69 3.20 9.36 5.97
C PRO A 69 2.25 10.56 6.09
N ASP A 70 2.01 11.25 4.98
CA ASP A 70 0.86 12.15 4.85
C ASP A 70 -0.41 11.33 4.56
N ARG A 71 -0.26 10.21 3.83
CA ARG A 71 -1.37 9.33 3.46
C ARG A 71 -0.97 7.85 3.46
N ILE A 72 -1.87 6.99 3.93
CA ILE A 72 -1.74 5.53 3.84
C ILE A 72 -2.94 4.99 3.06
N ILE A 73 -2.66 4.16 2.05
CA ILE A 73 -3.66 3.44 1.27
C ILE A 73 -3.51 1.95 1.58
N VAL A 74 -4.62 1.28 1.90
CA VAL A 74 -4.70 -0.10 2.39
C VAL A 74 -5.68 -0.90 1.55
#